data_AF-A0A3N7HHH6-F1
#
_entry.id   AF-A0A3N7HHH6-F1
#
_cell.length_a   1.000
_cell.length_b   1.000
_cell.length_c   1.000
_cell.angle_alpha   90.00
_cell.angle_beta   90.00
_cell.angle_gamma   90.00
#
_symmetry.space_group_name_H-M   'P 1'
#
loop_
_entity.id
_entity.type
_entity.pdbx_description
1 polymer ?
#
loop_
_entity_poly.entity_id
_entity_poly.type
_entity_poly.pdbx_seq_one_letter_code
_entity_poly.pdbx_strand_id
1 'polypeptide(L)'
;MNDMERNAWHGAGSSLKFEPSDFDVIDLVLGLIPELRICATALKRARAAQLAYPVNSVQELFGLLENRRFSGGGHEFGTKDMKTFLSPHFFPIGNEGELVSRIYIALMRCKLEENSRTQSSIDALKNQQGFAGRLS
;
A
#
# COMPACT_ATOMS: atom_id res chain seq x y z
N MET A 1 12.71 -10.57 20.64
CA MET A 1 12.85 -9.28 19.94
C MET A 1 13.00 -8.21 21.00
N ASN A 2 14.16 -7.58 21.10
CA ASN A 2 14.42 -6.55 22.11
C ASN A 2 13.76 -5.21 21.69
N ASP A 3 13.63 -4.26 22.62
CA ASP A 3 12.97 -2.97 22.33
C ASP A 3 13.71 -2.15 21.25
N MET A 4 15.02 -2.37 21.09
CA MET A 4 15.81 -1.76 20.02
C MET A 4 15.37 -2.26 18.62
N GLU A 5 15.14 -3.56 18.47
CA GLU A 5 14.65 -4.17 17.22
C GLU A 5 13.20 -3.77 16.91
N ARG A 6 12.37 -3.59 17.95
CA ARG A 6 11.01 -3.02 17.78
C ARG A 6 11.02 -1.57 17.32
N ASN A 7 12.06 -0.80 17.64
CA ASN A 7 12.11 0.62 17.33
C ASN A 7 12.85 0.94 16.03
N ALA A 8 13.61 0.01 15.48
CA ALA A 8 14.44 0.23 14.29
C ALA A 8 13.66 0.60 13.01
N TRP A 9 12.38 0.24 12.93
CA TRP A 9 11.53 0.60 11.79
C TRP A 9 10.83 1.95 11.94
N HIS A 10 10.80 2.51 13.15
CA HIS A 10 10.20 3.82 13.35
C HIS A 10 11.17 4.88 12.81
N GLY A 11 10.77 5.55 11.72
CA GLY A 11 11.53 6.67 11.14
C GLY A 11 11.61 7.88 12.07
N ALA A 12 12.01 9.05 11.55
CA ALA A 12 12.21 10.27 12.34
C ALA A 12 10.99 10.76 13.16
N GLY A 13 9.79 10.21 12.91
CA GLY A 13 8.58 10.45 13.70
C GLY A 13 8.44 9.61 14.97
N SER A 14 9.38 8.70 15.27
CA SER A 14 9.32 7.78 16.42
C SER A 14 9.24 8.47 17.78
N SER A 15 9.71 9.72 17.86
CA SER A 15 9.67 10.54 19.06
C SER A 15 8.31 11.21 19.32
N LEU A 16 7.40 11.21 18.34
CA LEU A 16 6.07 11.76 18.51
C LEU A 16 5.23 10.80 19.34
N LYS A 17 4.72 11.29 20.47
CA LYS A 17 3.77 10.58 21.31
C LYS A 17 2.37 11.07 20.98
N PHE A 18 1.52 10.15 20.56
CA PHE A 18 0.11 10.44 20.34
C PHE A 18 -0.69 10.14 21.60
N GLU A 19 -1.60 11.04 21.94
CA GLU A 19 -2.63 10.86 22.95
C GLU A 19 -3.94 10.42 22.29
N PRO A 20 -4.90 9.82 23.02
CA PRO A 20 -6.18 9.44 22.45
C PRO A 20 -6.95 10.61 21.81
N SER A 21 -6.76 11.84 22.29
CA SER A 21 -7.34 13.05 21.69
C SER A 21 -6.79 13.36 20.30
N ASP A 22 -5.63 12.83 19.93
CA ASP A 22 -5.01 13.09 18.63
C ASP A 22 -5.61 12.21 17.51
N PHE A 23 -6.41 11.19 17.83
CA PHE A 23 -6.94 10.26 16.83
C PHE A 23 -7.78 10.95 15.76
N ASP A 24 -8.55 11.97 16.13
CA ASP A 24 -9.35 12.75 15.17
C ASP A 24 -8.45 13.54 14.20
N VAL A 25 -7.35 14.10 14.71
CA VAL A 25 -6.35 14.80 13.88
C VAL A 25 -5.62 13.83 12.96
N ILE A 26 -5.23 12.65 13.47
CA ILE A 26 -4.60 11.61 12.68
C ILE A 26 -5.53 11.12 11.58
N ASP A 27 -6.82 10.89 11.86
CA ASP A 27 -7.77 10.44 10.84
C ASP A 27 -7.92 11.47 9.72
N LEU A 28 -8.00 12.76 10.07
CA LEU A 28 -8.03 13.85 9.08
C LEU A 28 -6.79 13.84 8.18
N VAL A 29 -5.60 13.75 8.76
CA VAL A 29 -4.34 13.71 7.99
C VAL A 29 -4.25 12.46 7.12
N LEU A 30 -4.62 11.29 7.65
CA LEU A 30 -4.70 10.04 6.88
C LEU A 30 -5.73 10.13 5.76
N GLY A 31 -6.76 10.97 5.89
CA GLY A 31 -7.72 11.30 4.84
C GLY A 31 -7.09 11.84 3.57
N LEU A 32 -5.93 12.49 3.67
CA LEU A 32 -5.20 13.08 2.54
C LEU A 32 -4.37 12.05 1.76
N ILE A 33 -4.04 10.91 2.36
CA ILE A 33 -3.16 9.89 1.76
C ILE A 33 -3.86 8.52 1.85
N PRO A 34 -4.70 8.17 0.85
CA PRO A 34 -5.49 6.94 0.86
C PRO A 34 -4.66 5.67 1.07
N GLU A 35 -3.43 5.65 0.58
CA GLU A 35 -2.49 4.54 0.71
C GLU A 35 -2.17 4.25 2.19
N LEU A 36 -2.07 5.28 3.02
CA LEU A 36 -1.83 5.11 4.47
C LEU A 36 -3.08 4.58 5.19
N ARG A 37 -4.30 4.95 4.76
CA ARG A 37 -5.54 4.35 5.29
C ARG A 37 -5.64 2.86 4.95
N ILE A 38 -5.22 2.47 3.75
CA ILE A 38 -5.15 1.06 3.35
C ILE A 38 -4.13 0.32 4.22
N CYS A 39 -2.94 0.88 4.43
CA CYS A 39 -1.93 0.30 5.31
C CYS A 39 -2.44 0.11 6.75
N ALA A 40 -3.09 1.13 7.31
CA ALA A 40 -3.71 1.05 8.64
C ALA A 40 -4.79 -0.04 8.71
N THR A 41 -5.62 -0.15 7.68
CA THR A 41 -6.66 -1.19 7.59
C THR A 41 -6.05 -2.58 7.49
N ALA A 42 -5.01 -2.76 6.67
CA ALA A 42 -4.31 -4.03 6.52
C ALA A 42 -3.66 -4.46 7.85
N LEU A 43 -3.00 -3.54 8.55
CA LEU A 43 -2.39 -3.82 9.85
C LEU A 43 -3.45 -4.17 10.91
N LYS A 44 -4.58 -3.44 10.96
CA LYS A 44 -5.70 -3.76 11.85
C LYS A 44 -6.21 -5.19 11.63
N ARG A 45 -6.28 -5.63 10.37
CA ARG A 45 -6.70 -7.01 10.03
C ARG A 45 -5.64 -8.04 10.39
N ALA A 46 -4.37 -7.76 10.13
CA ALA A 46 -3.26 -8.63 10.53
C ALA A 46 -3.28 -8.89 12.04
N ARG A 47 -3.51 -7.84 12.85
CA ARG A 47 -3.70 -7.96 14.30
C ARG A 47 -4.93 -8.78 14.68
N ALA A 48 -6.08 -8.50 14.07
CA ALA A 48 -7.32 -9.23 14.36
C ALA A 48 -7.22 -10.73 14.05
N ALA A 49 -6.44 -11.10 13.03
CA ALA A 49 -6.16 -12.48 12.65
C ALA A 49 -4.96 -13.09 13.39
N GLN A 50 -4.35 -12.37 14.33
CA GLN A 50 -3.19 -12.82 15.11
C GLN A 50 -2.03 -13.30 14.21
N LEU A 51 -1.73 -12.55 13.15
CA LEU A 51 -0.64 -12.87 12.23
C LEU A 51 0.67 -13.08 12.99
N ALA A 52 1.27 -14.25 12.82
CA ALA A 52 2.57 -14.56 13.37
C ALA A 52 3.70 -14.00 12.47
N TYR A 53 4.81 -13.63 13.10
CA TYR A 53 6.03 -13.18 12.43
C TYR A 53 7.20 -14.13 12.77
N PRO A 54 8.15 -14.35 11.84
CA PRO A 54 8.26 -13.74 10.52
C PRO A 54 7.25 -14.33 9.52
N VAL A 55 6.71 -13.47 8.65
CA VAL A 55 5.91 -13.90 7.50
C VAL A 55 6.86 -14.24 6.36
N ASN A 56 6.83 -15.45 5.84
CA ASN A 56 7.84 -15.94 4.89
C ASN A 56 7.37 -15.92 3.44
N SER A 57 6.07 -15.75 3.23
CA SER A 57 5.49 -15.80 1.89
C SER A 57 4.26 -14.91 1.79
N VAL A 58 3.92 -14.53 0.55
CA VAL A 58 2.70 -13.78 0.28
C VAL A 58 1.44 -14.63 0.54
N GLN A 59 1.58 -15.97 0.50
CA GLN A 59 0.52 -16.92 0.81
C GLN A 59 0.08 -16.85 2.27
N GLU A 60 1.02 -16.68 3.20
CA GLU A 60 0.73 -16.47 4.61
C GLU A 60 -0.05 -15.16 4.85
N LEU A 61 0.08 -14.16 3.97
CA LEU A 61 -0.73 -12.94 4.01
C LEU A 61 -2.13 -13.13 3.40
N PHE A 62 -2.34 -14.10 2.49
CA PHE A 62 -3.63 -14.23 1.81
C PHE A 62 -4.74 -14.68 2.73
N GLY A 63 -4.46 -15.51 3.74
CA GLY A 63 -5.46 -15.85 4.75
C GLY A 63 -6.07 -14.62 5.46
N LEU A 64 -5.36 -13.49 5.46
CA LEU A 64 -5.84 -12.21 6.04
C LEU A 64 -6.74 -11.41 5.08
N LEU A 65 -6.63 -11.69 3.78
CA LEU A 65 -7.20 -10.88 2.68
C LEU A 65 -8.27 -11.65 1.88
N GLU A 66 -8.61 -12.87 2.28
CA GLU A 66 -9.48 -13.77 1.52
C GLU A 66 -10.80 -13.11 1.12
N ASN A 67 -10.97 -12.99 -0.20
CA ASN A 67 -12.18 -12.58 -0.93
C ASN A 67 -12.74 -11.19 -0.65
N ARG A 68 -11.98 -10.29 -0.01
CA ARG A 68 -12.46 -8.93 0.23
C ARG A 68 -11.67 -7.93 -0.60
N ARG A 69 -12.37 -7.26 -1.51
CA ARG A 69 -11.87 -6.05 -2.18
C ARG A 69 -11.72 -4.95 -1.13
N PHE A 70 -10.59 -4.26 -1.16
CA PHE A 70 -10.35 -3.09 -0.34
C PHE A 70 -10.57 -1.86 -1.21
N SER A 71 -11.61 -1.08 -0.96
CA SER A 71 -11.82 0.20 -1.63
C SER A 71 -11.15 1.31 -0.84
N GLY A 72 -10.21 2.05 -1.45
CA GLY A 72 -9.56 3.21 -0.83
C GLY A 72 -9.01 4.16 -1.90
N GLY A 73 -9.37 5.44 -1.82
CA GLY A 73 -8.85 6.47 -2.74
C GLY A 73 -9.31 6.33 -4.19
N GLY A 74 -10.47 5.71 -4.45
CA GLY A 74 -10.94 5.44 -5.81
C GLY A 74 -10.42 4.13 -6.42
N HIS A 75 -9.61 3.37 -5.68
CA HIS A 75 -9.06 2.09 -6.14
C HIS A 75 -9.68 0.93 -5.37
N GLU A 76 -10.00 -0.15 -6.07
CA GLU A 76 -10.28 -1.46 -5.47
C GLU A 76 -9.00 -2.31 -5.52
N PHE A 77 -8.43 -2.61 -4.35
CA PHE A 77 -7.31 -3.53 -4.24
C PHE A 77 -7.84 -4.93 -3.98
N GLY A 78 -7.63 -5.82 -4.94
CA GLY A 78 -7.89 -7.23 -4.80
C GLY A 78 -6.67 -8.01 -4.31
N THR A 79 -6.92 -9.22 -3.83
CA THR A 79 -5.90 -10.23 -3.50
C THR A 79 -4.98 -10.53 -4.69
N LYS A 80 -5.50 -10.38 -5.92
CA LYS A 80 -4.76 -10.56 -7.18
C LYS A 80 -3.76 -9.42 -7.44
N ASP A 81 -4.12 -8.18 -7.11
CA ASP A 81 -3.25 -7.05 -7.33
C ASP A 81 -2.11 -7.07 -6.31
N MET A 82 -2.40 -7.38 -5.05
CA MET A 82 -1.36 -7.54 -4.02
C MET A 82 -0.33 -8.63 -4.38
N LYS A 83 -0.74 -9.74 -5.02
CA LYS A 83 0.19 -10.76 -5.56
C LYS A 83 1.19 -10.18 -6.55
N THR A 84 0.71 -9.32 -7.43
CA THR A 84 1.52 -8.73 -8.50
C THR A 84 2.54 -7.74 -7.94
N PHE A 85 2.17 -6.99 -6.91
CA PHE A 85 2.99 -5.88 -6.40
C PHE A 85 3.83 -6.22 -5.16
N LEU A 86 3.47 -7.25 -4.38
CA LEU A 86 4.31 -7.81 -3.32
C LEU A 86 5.25 -8.88 -3.92
N SER A 87 6.42 -8.42 -4.35
CA SER A 87 7.49 -9.30 -4.85
C SER A 87 7.89 -10.35 -3.79
N PRO A 88 8.20 -11.59 -4.18
CA PRO A 88 8.78 -12.59 -3.28
C PRO A 88 10.03 -12.10 -2.53
N HIS A 89 10.78 -11.15 -3.09
CA HIS A 89 11.95 -10.54 -2.45
C HIS A 89 11.63 -9.64 -1.25
N PHE A 90 10.35 -9.36 -0.96
CA PHE A 90 9.95 -8.59 0.22
C PHE A 90 9.86 -9.43 1.49
N PHE A 91 10.03 -10.75 1.37
CA PHE A 91 9.98 -11.69 2.47
C PHE A 91 11.40 -12.16 2.84
N PRO A 92 11.66 -12.52 4.12
CA PRO A 92 10.70 -12.53 5.22
C PRO A 92 10.35 -11.13 5.74
N ILE A 93 9.13 -10.97 6.26
CA ILE A 93 8.68 -9.78 6.98
C ILE A 93 8.78 -10.08 8.47
N GLY A 94 9.67 -9.40 9.18
CA GLY A 94 10.00 -9.71 10.57
C GLY A 94 9.04 -9.11 11.61
N ASN A 95 8.28 -8.07 11.26
CA ASN A 95 7.41 -7.35 12.20
C ASN A 95 6.30 -6.54 11.48
N GLU A 96 5.42 -5.93 12.28
CA GLU A 96 4.32 -5.09 11.81
C GLU A 96 4.77 -3.86 11.00
N GLY A 97 5.86 -3.22 11.40
CA GLY A 97 6.39 -2.04 10.73
C GLY A 97 6.92 -2.35 9.33
N GLU A 98 7.62 -3.47 9.19
CA GLU A 98 8.03 -4.00 7.90
C GLU A 98 6.82 -4.34 7.04
N LEU A 99 5.79 -4.98 7.60
CA LEU A 99 4.55 -5.30 6.87
C LEU A 99 3.92 -4.04 6.27
N VAL A 100 3.74 -2.99 7.08
CA VAL A 100 3.19 -1.71 6.63
C VAL A 100 4.05 -1.11 5.52
N SER A 101 5.38 -1.14 5.69
CA SER A 101 6.31 -0.60 4.71
C SER A 101 6.24 -1.36 3.37
N ARG A 102 6.17 -2.70 3.39
CA ARG A 102 6.04 -3.52 2.18
C ARG A 102 4.71 -3.28 1.46
N ILE A 103 3.61 -3.17 2.20
CA ILE A 103 2.29 -2.85 1.65
C ILE A 103 2.32 -1.46 1.00
N TYR A 104 2.85 -0.45 1.70
CA TYR A 104 2.94 0.91 1.16
C TYR A 104 3.76 0.95 -0.14
N ILE A 105 4.93 0.31 -0.17
CA ILE A 105 5.75 0.21 -1.39
C ILE A 105 4.98 -0.47 -2.53
N ALA A 106 4.25 -1.54 -2.25
CA ALA A 106 3.41 -2.21 -3.24
C ALA A 106 2.33 -1.27 -3.80
N LEU A 107 1.61 -0.53 -2.94
CA LEU A 107 0.61 0.45 -3.36
C LEU A 107 1.21 1.57 -4.22
N MET A 108 2.38 2.09 -3.85
CA MET A 108 3.07 3.11 -4.63
C MET A 108 3.49 2.60 -6.01
N ARG A 109 3.89 1.32 -6.13
CA ARG A 109 4.16 0.69 -7.43
C ARG A 109 2.90 0.59 -8.28
N CYS A 110 1.76 0.19 -7.70
CA CYS A 110 0.47 0.18 -8.40
C CYS A 110 0.17 1.55 -9.03
N LYS A 111 0.26 2.61 -8.22
CA LYS A 111 -0.04 3.98 -8.63
C LYS A 111 0.87 4.47 -9.75
N LEU A 112 2.17 4.16 -9.67
CA LEU A 112 3.14 4.53 -10.70
C LEU A 112 2.87 3.82 -12.03
N GLU A 113 2.51 2.54 -11.99
CA GLU A 113 2.14 1.79 -13.20
C GLU A 113 0.85 2.34 -13.84
N GLU A 114 -0.17 2.65 -13.04
CA GLU A 114 -1.42 3.22 -13.53
C GLU A 114 -1.23 4.59 -14.18
N ASN A 115 -0.44 5.46 -13.55
CA ASN A 115 -0.07 6.76 -14.12
C ASN A 115 0.66 6.58 -15.47
N SER A 116 1.55 5.60 -15.56
CA SER A 116 2.29 5.29 -16.79
C SER A 116 1.38 4.79 -17.91
N ARG A 117 0.38 3.95 -17.58
CA ARG A 117 -0.63 3.47 -18.54
C ARG A 117 -1.53 4.60 -19.04
N THR A 118 -1.98 5.46 -18.12
CA THR A 118 -2.83 6.61 -18.45
C THR A 118 -2.11 7.60 -19.36
N GLN A 119 -0.85 7.91 -19.04
CA GLN A 119 -0.01 8.78 -19.86
C GLN A 119 0.20 8.22 -21.27
N SER A 120 0.53 6.93 -21.37
CA SER A 120 0.70 6.24 -22.67
C SER A 120 -0.58 6.27 -23.52
N SER A 121 -1.75 6.13 -22.88
CA SER A 121 -3.03 6.21 -23.59
C SER A 121 -3.34 7.62 -24.10
N ILE A 122 -3.02 8.66 -23.32
CA ILE A 122 -3.19 10.06 -23.73
C ILE A 122 -2.29 10.38 -24.93
N ASP A 123 -1.03 9.94 -24.89
CA ASP A 123 -0.07 10.18 -25.95
C ASP A 123 -0.45 9.43 -27.25
N ALA A 124 -1.01 8.22 -27.13
CA ALA A 124 -1.57 7.48 -28.26
C ALA A 124 -2.74 8.22 -28.93
N LEU A 125 -3.65 8.80 -28.13
CA LEU A 125 -4.81 9.57 -28.65
C LEU A 125 -4.36 10.87 -29.35
N LYS A 126 -3.39 11.59 -28.80
CA LYS A 126 -2.83 12.80 -29.42
C LYS A 126 -2.17 12.50 -30.77
N ASN A 127 -1.44 11.39 -30.88
CA ASN A 127 -0.79 10.99 -32.12
C ASN A 127 -1.79 10.63 -33.23
N GLN A 128 -2.96 10.06 -32.89
CA GLN A 128 -4.02 9.80 -33.88
C GLN A 128 -4.68 11.08 -34.39
N GLN A 129 -4.91 12.06 -33.52
CA GLN A 129 -5.51 13.35 -33.92
C GLN A 129 -4.54 14.23 -34.73
N GLY A 130 -3.25 14.19 -34.42
CA GLY A 130 -2.21 14.89 -35.19
C GLY A 130 -1.99 14.33 -36.60
N PHE A 131 -2.30 13.04 -36.82
CA PHE A 131 -2.27 12.41 -38.15
C PHE A 131 -3.49 12.79 -39.00
N ALA A 132 -4.68 12.91 -38.38
CA ALA A 132 -5.91 13.27 -39.10
C ALA A 132 -5.90 14.72 -39.62
N GLY A 133 -5.25 15.66 -38.90
CA GLY A 133 -5.16 17.07 -39.30
C GLY A 133 -4.07 17.41 -40.33
N ARG A 134 -3.26 16.44 -40.79
CA ARG A 134 -2.21 16.65 -41.82
C ARG A 134 -2.57 16.12 -43.21
N LEU A 135 -3.74 15.51 -43.37
CA LEU A 135 -4.23 14.94 -44.63
C LEU A 135 -5.33 15.78 -45.29
N SER A 136 -5.57 16.99 -44.79
CA SER A 136 -6.53 17.98 -45.28
C SER A 136 -5.84 19.30 -45.52
#